data_AF-A0A7S6MX84-F1
#
_entry.id   AF-A0A7S6MX84-F1
#
_cell.length_a   1.000
_cell.length_b   1.000
_cell.length_c   1.000
_cell.angle_alpha   90.00
_cell.angle_beta   90.00
_cell.angle_gamma   90.00
#
_symmetry.space_group_name_H-M   'P 1'
#
loop_
_entity.id
_entity.type
_entity.pdbx_description
1 polymer ?
#
loop_
_entity_poly.entity_id
_entity_poly.type
_entity_poly.pdbx_seq_one_letter_code
_entity_poly.pdbx_strand_id
1 'polypeptide(L)'
;MVRIAVAFVALCLFFGCIPCIQGPSLYVRGEVVTTLDSSGTFIQTPGRRQQNLERVVLCSDRDTGYAWTDKAFVLEVPDAIDLGAKSLKVIKLETVSTGSYSTPDFMITLEDACTPYIVLKDKCQIVNWYNPYSIPRVHIKGGMLEQIVATPILFSDEFVVGYEIRLGDTKISNCNSPQLSRWQAVNQGAGSSAKPSQSKSKKLQSTTREMPETIAIINASPQRQRQR
;
A
#
# COMPACT_ATOMS: atom_id res chain seq x y z
N MET A 1 22.16 -6.76 48.41
CA MET A 1 22.06 -7.43 47.10
C MET A 1 20.90 -6.83 46.27
N VAL A 2 20.96 -5.53 45.90
CA VAL A 2 19.84 -4.83 45.20
C VAL A 2 20.39 -3.87 44.11
N ARG A 3 21.57 -4.15 43.57
CA ARG A 3 22.19 -3.28 42.54
C ARG A 3 22.44 -3.97 41.19
N ILE A 4 22.12 -5.26 41.07
CA ILE A 4 22.36 -6.04 39.85
C ILE A 4 21.08 -6.20 38.99
N ALA A 5 19.89 -6.00 39.55
CA ALA A 5 18.63 -6.14 38.81
C ALA A 5 18.30 -4.94 37.89
N VAL A 6 18.88 -3.75 38.14
CA VAL A 6 18.55 -2.53 37.36
C VAL A 6 19.28 -2.49 36.00
N ALA A 7 20.43 -3.16 35.88
CA ALA A 7 21.19 -3.19 34.62
C ALA A 7 20.54 -4.06 33.53
N PHE A 8 19.82 -5.11 33.91
CA PHE A 8 19.18 -6.03 32.94
C PHE A 8 17.92 -5.47 32.30
N VAL A 9 17.17 -4.60 33.00
CA VAL A 9 15.97 -3.96 32.44
C VAL A 9 16.32 -2.86 31.44
N ALA A 10 17.45 -2.16 31.65
CA ALA A 10 17.93 -1.14 30.71
C ALA A 10 18.38 -1.73 29.36
N LEU A 11 18.93 -2.95 29.35
CA LEU A 11 19.41 -3.58 28.12
C LEU A 11 18.27 -4.07 27.21
N CYS A 12 17.13 -4.47 27.78
CA CYS A 12 15.96 -4.88 27.00
C CYS A 12 15.22 -3.71 26.32
N LEU A 13 15.42 -2.47 26.78
CA LEU A 13 14.80 -1.28 26.18
C LEU A 13 15.50 -0.81 24.89
N PHE A 14 16.71 -1.29 24.59
CA PHE A 14 17.43 -0.96 23.35
C PHE A 14 17.07 -1.85 22.15
N PHE A 15 16.42 -3.01 22.38
CA PHE A 15 16.07 -3.96 21.30
C PHE A 15 14.64 -3.82 20.77
N GLY A 16 13.90 -2.79 21.19
CA GLY A 16 12.54 -2.48 20.67
C GLY A 16 12.51 -1.90 19.26
N CYS A 17 13.66 -1.70 18.61
CA CYS A 17 13.70 -1.38 17.19
C CYS A 17 13.47 -2.66 16.39
N ILE A 18 12.21 -3.02 16.14
CA ILE A 18 11.89 -3.99 15.08
C ILE A 18 12.57 -3.43 13.81
N PRO A 19 13.60 -4.11 13.26
CA PRO A 19 14.21 -3.65 12.04
C PRO A 19 13.12 -3.69 10.97
N CYS A 20 12.98 -2.60 10.21
CA CYS A 20 12.20 -2.65 9.00
C CYS A 20 12.78 -3.79 8.15
N ILE A 21 12.04 -4.89 8.03
CA ILE A 21 12.45 -5.99 7.18
C ILE A 21 12.14 -5.52 5.77
N GLN A 22 13.17 -5.17 5.02
CA GLN A 22 13.03 -4.82 3.62
C GLN A 22 12.35 -5.99 2.90
N GLY A 23 11.38 -5.64 2.07
CA GLY A 23 10.70 -6.61 1.21
C GLY A 23 11.65 -7.23 0.20
N PRO A 24 11.21 -8.27 -0.53
CA PRO A 24 11.92 -8.71 -1.72
C PRO A 24 12.10 -7.51 -2.67
N SER A 25 13.33 -7.30 -3.13
CA SER A 25 13.64 -6.21 -4.06
C SER A 25 12.96 -6.42 -5.41
N LEU A 26 12.24 -5.40 -5.85
CA LEU A 26 11.66 -5.32 -7.18
C LEU A 26 11.97 -3.95 -7.76
N TYR A 27 12.61 -3.92 -8.93
CA TYR A 27 12.95 -2.67 -9.60
C TYR A 27 11.78 -2.19 -10.45
N VAL A 28 11.37 -0.94 -10.27
CA VAL A 28 10.39 -0.26 -11.14
C VAL A 28 11.09 0.79 -11.99
N ARG A 29 10.70 0.85 -13.26
CA ARG A 29 11.11 1.84 -14.25
C ARG A 29 9.99 2.05 -15.26
N GLY A 30 9.83 3.28 -15.73
CA GLY A 30 9.00 3.60 -16.89
C GLY A 30 7.96 4.68 -16.63
N GLU A 31 6.98 4.74 -17.53
CA GLU A 31 5.91 5.72 -17.54
C GLU A 31 4.55 5.02 -17.40
N VAL A 32 3.68 5.58 -16.55
CA VAL A 32 2.29 5.14 -16.43
C VAL A 32 1.35 6.35 -16.52
N VAL A 33 0.32 6.24 -17.37
CA VAL A 33 -0.78 7.22 -17.43
C VAL A 33 -1.82 6.84 -16.38
N THR A 34 -2.09 7.74 -15.44
CA THR A 34 -2.97 7.49 -14.30
C THR A 34 -3.71 8.74 -13.86
N THR A 35 -4.69 8.55 -12.98
CA THR A 35 -5.47 9.59 -12.30
C THR A 35 -5.47 9.28 -10.81
N LEU A 36 -5.59 10.29 -9.96
CA LEU A 36 -5.87 10.11 -8.53
C LEU A 36 -7.34 10.42 -8.26
N ASP A 37 -8.04 9.54 -7.53
CA ASP A 37 -9.38 9.85 -7.04
C ASP A 37 -9.35 10.79 -5.84
N SER A 38 -10.52 11.15 -5.31
CA SER A 38 -10.66 12.05 -4.15
C SER A 38 -9.98 11.59 -2.85
N SER A 39 -9.59 10.31 -2.78
CA SER A 39 -8.85 9.68 -1.69
C SER A 39 -7.34 9.58 -1.95
N GLY A 40 -6.87 9.99 -3.12
CA GLY A 40 -5.49 9.86 -3.54
C GLY A 40 -5.13 8.46 -4.00
N THR A 41 -6.11 7.65 -4.40
CA THR A 41 -5.87 6.30 -4.96
C THR A 41 -5.57 6.42 -6.45
N PHE A 42 -4.50 5.78 -6.92
CA PHE A 42 -4.24 5.61 -8.36
C PHE A 42 -5.33 4.77 -9.03
N ILE A 43 -5.95 5.35 -10.05
CA ILE A 43 -6.87 4.67 -10.96
C ILE A 43 -6.17 4.50 -12.30
N GLN A 44 -6.20 3.27 -12.83
CA GLN A 44 -5.71 3.02 -14.17
C GLN A 44 -6.64 3.69 -15.18
N THR A 45 -6.10 4.57 -16.02
CA THR A 45 -6.87 5.17 -17.12
C THR A 45 -6.70 4.29 -18.36
N PRO A 46 -7.72 3.50 -18.76
CA PRO A 46 -7.59 2.68 -19.95
C PRO A 46 -7.49 3.56 -21.21
N GLY A 47 -6.38 3.41 -21.93
CA GLY A 47 -6.37 3.54 -23.38
C GLY A 47 -6.73 4.90 -23.99
N ARG A 48 -6.29 6.03 -23.42
CA ARG A 48 -6.25 7.28 -24.19
C ARG A 48 -4.83 7.76 -24.37
N ARG A 49 -4.39 7.84 -25.63
CA ARG A 49 -3.30 8.71 -26.08
C ARG A 49 -3.72 10.16 -25.85
N GLN A 50 -3.81 10.60 -24.59
CA GLN A 50 -3.92 12.01 -24.29
C GLN A 50 -2.57 12.65 -24.61
N GLN A 51 -2.58 13.52 -25.62
CA GLN A 51 -1.42 14.35 -25.94
C GLN A 51 -1.37 15.50 -24.91
N ASN A 52 -0.16 15.91 -24.53
CA ASN A 52 0.11 16.99 -23.56
C ASN A 52 -0.41 16.74 -22.13
N LEU A 53 -0.23 15.52 -21.64
CA LEU A 53 -0.39 15.27 -20.21
C LEU A 53 0.75 15.88 -19.41
N GLU A 54 0.40 16.38 -18.23
CA GLU A 54 1.39 16.79 -17.23
C GLU A 54 2.19 15.57 -16.76
N ARG A 55 3.48 15.77 -16.50
CA ARG A 55 4.40 14.72 -16.11
C ARG A 55 4.87 14.95 -14.68
N VAL A 56 4.66 13.95 -13.83
CA VAL A 56 5.22 13.85 -12.49
C VAL A 56 6.43 12.92 -12.58
N VAL A 57 7.62 13.50 -12.55
CA VAL A 57 8.88 12.74 -12.68
C VAL A 57 9.51 12.58 -11.29
N LEU A 58 9.79 11.33 -10.91
CA LEU A 58 10.43 10.98 -9.64
C LEU A 58 11.75 10.24 -9.94
N CYS A 59 12.85 10.99 -10.01
CA CYS A 59 14.20 10.50 -10.30
C CYS A 59 14.95 10.01 -9.05
N SER A 60 14.78 10.71 -7.93
CA SER A 60 15.54 10.48 -6.70
C SER A 60 14.67 10.13 -5.51
N ASP A 61 15.26 9.49 -4.51
CA ASP A 61 14.59 9.27 -3.24
C ASP A 61 14.42 10.62 -2.53
N ARG A 62 13.16 10.96 -2.25
CA ARG A 62 12.64 12.26 -1.79
C ARG A 62 12.12 13.18 -2.88
N ASP A 63 12.18 12.78 -4.15
CA ASP A 63 11.49 13.53 -5.19
C ASP A 63 10.00 13.61 -4.88
N THR A 64 9.45 14.79 -5.11
CA THR A 64 8.06 15.11 -4.83
C THR A 64 7.42 15.71 -6.06
N GLY A 65 6.29 15.13 -6.46
CA GLY A 65 5.41 15.64 -7.49
C GLY A 65 4.05 16.02 -6.94
N TYR A 66 3.27 16.72 -7.77
CA TYR A 66 1.94 17.20 -7.42
C TYR A 66 0.92 16.77 -8.47
N ALA A 67 -0.30 16.48 -8.02
CA ALA A 67 -1.37 16.04 -8.88
C ALA A 67 -2.73 16.58 -8.40
N TRP A 68 -3.69 16.60 -9.31
CA TRP A 68 -5.08 17.02 -9.05
C TRP A 68 -5.99 15.80 -9.08
N THR A 69 -7.05 15.88 -8.29
CA THR A 69 -8.14 14.90 -8.29
C THR A 69 -8.74 14.79 -9.69
N ASP A 70 -8.98 13.56 -10.16
CA ASP A 70 -9.63 13.21 -11.42
C ASP A 70 -8.97 13.79 -12.70
N LYS A 71 -7.78 14.40 -12.60
CA LYS A 71 -6.98 14.87 -13.73
C LYS A 71 -5.94 13.82 -14.09
N ALA A 72 -5.91 13.40 -15.36
CA ALA A 72 -4.92 12.44 -15.84
C ALA A 72 -3.52 13.08 -15.92
N PHE A 73 -2.49 12.31 -15.57
CA PHE A 73 -1.08 12.68 -15.66
C PHE A 73 -0.22 11.46 -15.96
N VAL A 74 1.02 11.71 -16.38
CA VAL A 74 2.05 10.67 -16.50
C VAL A 74 2.85 10.65 -15.21
N LEU A 75 2.86 9.52 -14.52
CA LEU A 75 3.85 9.24 -13.48
C LEU A 75 5.05 8.57 -14.14
N GLU A 76 6.21 9.22 -14.06
CA GLU A 76 7.46 8.77 -14.68
C GLU A 76 8.49 8.48 -13.59
N VAL A 77 9.04 7.27 -13.63
CA VAL A 77 10.17 6.83 -12.81
C VAL A 77 11.27 6.42 -13.79
N PRO A 78 12.15 7.36 -14.21
CA PRO A 78 13.05 7.14 -15.34
C PRO A 78 14.19 6.16 -15.01
N ASP A 79 14.60 6.12 -13.75
CA ASP A 79 15.63 5.25 -13.20
C ASP A 79 15.04 3.99 -12.56
N ALA A 80 15.84 2.94 -12.45
CA ALA A 80 15.41 1.71 -11.78
C ALA A 80 15.45 1.90 -10.26
N ILE A 81 14.28 1.81 -9.60
CA ILE A 81 14.15 2.03 -8.15
C ILE A 81 13.73 0.75 -7.46
N ASP A 82 14.44 0.37 -6.39
CA ASP A 82 14.15 -0.80 -5.58
C ASP A 82 12.95 -0.57 -4.65
N LEU A 83 11.79 -1.17 -4.96
CA LEU A 83 10.59 -1.12 -4.14
C LEU A 83 10.67 -1.95 -2.84
N GLY A 84 11.67 -2.82 -2.67
CA GLY A 84 11.95 -3.44 -1.38
C GLY A 84 12.51 -2.43 -0.37
N ALA A 85 13.17 -1.38 -0.87
CA ALA A 85 13.79 -0.33 -0.09
C ALA A 85 13.08 1.03 -0.21
N LYS A 86 12.19 1.23 -1.19
CA LYS A 86 11.50 2.49 -1.47
C LYS A 86 9.98 2.31 -1.54
N SER A 87 9.24 3.39 -1.39
CA SER A 87 7.77 3.40 -1.42
C SER A 87 7.26 4.69 -2.04
N LEU A 88 6.14 4.64 -2.76
CA LEU A 88 5.46 5.87 -3.18
C LEU A 88 4.44 6.26 -2.11
N LYS A 89 4.56 7.48 -1.60
CA LYS A 89 3.69 8.06 -0.58
C LYS A 89 2.82 9.13 -1.22
N VAL A 90 1.50 8.96 -1.13
CA VAL A 90 0.53 9.96 -1.63
C VAL A 90 -0.22 10.56 -0.45
N ILE A 91 -0.14 11.89 -0.32
CA ILE A 91 -0.78 12.65 0.75
C ILE A 91 -1.72 13.68 0.13
N LYS A 92 -2.95 13.75 0.64
CA LYS A 92 -3.87 14.85 0.32
C LYS A 92 -3.43 16.13 1.01
N LEU A 93 -3.29 17.20 0.24
CA LEU A 93 -2.96 18.53 0.72
C LEU A 93 -4.24 19.20 1.25
N GLU A 94 -4.14 19.89 2.39
CA GLU A 94 -5.21 20.79 2.82
C GLU A 94 -5.27 21.95 1.82
N THR A 95 -6.34 22.02 1.04
CA THR A 95 -6.61 23.13 0.13
C THR A 95 -6.82 24.40 0.93
N VAL A 96 -5.79 25.25 1.03
CA VAL A 96 -5.95 26.63 1.49
C VAL A 96 -6.39 27.45 0.28
N SER A 97 -7.68 27.76 0.20
CA SER A 97 -8.24 28.57 -0.90
C SER A 97 -7.87 30.05 -0.74
N THR A 98 -6.63 30.42 -1.06
CA THR A 98 -6.24 31.82 -1.19
C THR A 98 -6.42 32.28 -2.64
N GLY A 99 -7.63 32.77 -2.98
CA GLY A 99 -7.92 33.42 -4.27
C GLY A 99 -8.15 32.48 -5.46
N SER A 100 -8.13 33.04 -6.67
CA SER A 100 -8.48 32.38 -7.95
C SER A 100 -7.49 31.32 -8.47
N TYR A 101 -6.56 30.83 -7.65
CA TYR A 101 -5.57 29.82 -8.07
C TYR A 101 -5.99 28.42 -7.61
N SER A 102 -6.05 27.48 -8.56
CA SER A 102 -6.25 26.05 -8.24
C SER A 102 -4.96 25.47 -7.68
N THR A 103 -4.90 25.21 -6.38
CA THR A 103 -3.81 24.45 -5.76
C THR A 103 -3.95 22.96 -6.08
N PRO A 104 -2.86 22.21 -6.27
CA PRO A 104 -2.92 20.77 -6.41
C PRO A 104 -3.50 20.11 -5.15
N ASP A 105 -4.22 19.01 -5.33
CA ASP A 105 -4.89 18.29 -4.23
C ASP A 105 -3.97 17.27 -3.54
N PHE A 106 -2.95 16.79 -4.25
CA PHE A 106 -2.11 15.69 -3.79
C PHE A 106 -0.63 15.99 -3.97
N MET A 107 0.14 15.45 -3.02
CA MET A 107 1.59 15.37 -3.05
C MET A 107 1.99 13.90 -3.15
N ILE A 108 2.79 13.57 -4.17
CA ILE A 108 3.31 12.23 -4.44
C ILE A 108 4.82 12.27 -4.17
N THR A 109 5.30 11.53 -3.19
CA THR A 109 6.72 11.50 -2.83
C THR A 109 7.27 10.10 -2.96
N LEU A 110 8.46 9.94 -3.53
CA LEU A 110 9.23 8.71 -3.41
C LEU A 110 9.99 8.71 -2.08
N GLU A 111 9.70 7.77 -1.21
CA GLU A 111 10.26 7.70 0.14
C GLU A 111 11.05 6.42 0.37
N ASP A 112 11.85 6.42 1.42
CA ASP A 112 12.48 5.21 1.92
C ASP A 112 11.45 4.30 2.61
N ALA A 113 11.45 3.00 2.30
CA ALA A 113 10.53 2.04 2.88
C ALA A 113 10.74 1.85 4.39
N CYS A 114 11.95 2.16 4.88
CA CYS A 114 12.40 1.90 6.24
C CYS A 114 12.65 3.16 7.09
N THR A 115 12.46 4.36 6.55
CA THR A 115 12.77 5.63 7.23
C THR A 115 11.66 6.68 7.07
N PRO A 116 11.48 7.61 8.01
CA PRO A 116 10.84 7.41 9.29
C PRO A 116 9.40 7.95 9.25
N TYR A 117 8.47 7.07 9.58
CA TYR A 117 7.08 7.32 9.98
C TYR A 117 6.17 8.23 9.13
N ILE A 118 4.97 7.74 8.85
CA ILE A 118 3.86 8.61 8.45
C ILE A 118 3.41 9.39 9.69
N VAL A 119 3.34 10.72 9.59
CA VAL A 119 2.69 11.54 10.61
C VAL A 119 1.24 11.77 10.21
N LEU A 120 0.32 11.17 10.96
CA LEU A 120 -1.11 11.49 10.87
C LEU A 120 -1.40 12.63 11.86
N LYS A 121 -1.75 13.79 11.32
CA LYS A 121 -2.00 15.02 12.08
C LYS A 121 -3.48 15.25 12.31
N ASP A 122 -4.30 14.90 11.32
CA ASP A 122 -5.71 15.28 11.28
C ASP A 122 -6.62 14.06 11.27
N LYS A 123 -7.79 14.20 11.90
CA LYS A 123 -8.83 13.17 11.88
C LYS A 123 -9.27 12.93 10.43
N CYS A 124 -9.44 11.68 10.04
CA CYS A 124 -9.77 11.27 8.67
C CYS A 124 -8.70 11.58 7.61
N GLN A 125 -7.49 11.97 8.00
CA GLN A 125 -6.37 12.06 7.07
C GLN A 125 -6.08 10.67 6.48
N ILE A 126 -5.93 10.61 5.16
CA ILE A 126 -5.54 9.42 4.41
C ILE A 126 -4.14 9.62 3.86
N VAL A 127 -3.30 8.61 4.02
CA VAL A 127 -2.00 8.49 3.37
C VAL A 127 -1.95 7.16 2.65
N ASN A 128 -1.81 7.18 1.33
CA ASN A 128 -1.65 5.96 0.55
C ASN A 128 -0.17 5.65 0.42
N TRP A 129 0.19 4.45 0.90
CA TRP A 129 1.54 3.93 0.90
C TRP A 129 1.65 2.79 -0.09
N TYR A 130 2.21 3.06 -1.26
CA TYR A 130 2.38 2.10 -2.33
C TYR A 130 3.69 1.35 -2.17
N ASN A 131 3.64 0.34 -1.31
CA ASN A 131 4.60 -0.73 -1.17
C ASN A 131 3.89 -1.94 -0.55
N PRO A 132 3.77 -3.07 -1.27
CA PRO A 132 3.06 -4.23 -0.74
C PRO A 132 3.85 -4.98 0.35
N TYR A 133 5.16 -4.79 0.42
CA TYR A 133 6.06 -5.57 1.27
C TYR A 133 6.33 -4.92 2.63
N SER A 134 6.11 -3.61 2.76
CA SER A 134 6.40 -2.86 3.98
C SER A 134 5.28 -1.89 4.32
N ILE A 135 4.87 -1.90 5.60
CA ILE A 135 4.02 -0.87 6.19
C ILE A 135 4.95 0.08 6.98
N PRO A 136 4.85 1.40 6.76
CA PRO A 136 5.71 2.34 7.45
C PRO A 136 5.34 2.40 8.93
N ARG A 137 6.27 2.88 9.75
CA ARG A 137 5.94 3.31 11.12
C ARG A 137 4.88 4.42 11.05
N VAL A 138 4.01 4.54 12.04
CA VAL A 138 2.98 5.60 12.05
C VAL A 138 3.07 6.36 13.36
N HIS A 139 3.18 7.67 13.26
CA HIS A 139 3.18 8.59 14.39
C HIS A 139 1.89 9.39 14.34
N ILE A 140 1.22 9.49 15.48
CA ILE A 140 -0.02 10.24 15.60
C ILE A 140 0.25 11.49 16.40
N LYS A 141 -0.15 12.64 15.87
CA LYS A 141 -0.16 13.88 16.64
C LYS A 141 -1.54 14.05 17.27
N GLY A 142 -1.65 13.83 18.58
CA GLY A 142 -2.88 14.11 19.34
C GLY A 142 -4.00 13.06 19.22
N GLY A 143 -3.66 11.79 18.98
CA GLY A 143 -4.61 10.67 18.95
C GLY A 143 -4.03 9.40 19.59
N MET A 144 -4.80 8.30 19.56
CA MET A 144 -4.43 7.01 20.15
C MET A 144 -4.08 5.99 19.05
N LEU A 145 -3.08 5.12 19.31
CA LEU A 145 -2.60 4.12 18.34
C LEU A 145 -3.73 3.23 17.78
N GLU A 146 -4.69 2.89 18.63
CA GLU A 146 -5.88 2.08 18.31
C GLU A 146 -6.78 2.69 17.23
N GLN A 147 -6.59 3.97 16.92
CA GLN A 147 -7.34 4.68 15.88
C GLN A 147 -6.71 4.53 14.50
N ILE A 148 -5.51 3.94 14.38
CA ILE A 148 -4.90 3.71 13.07
C ILE A 148 -5.58 2.54 12.40
N VAL A 149 -6.05 2.77 11.19
CA VAL A 149 -6.51 1.71 10.29
C VAL A 149 -5.56 1.68 9.09
N ALA A 150 -5.04 0.49 8.80
CA ALA A 150 -4.28 0.22 7.59
C ALA A 150 -5.07 -0.78 6.73
N THR A 151 -5.50 -0.36 5.55
CA THR A 151 -6.32 -1.16 4.66
C THR A 151 -5.55 -1.50 3.39
N PRO A 152 -5.50 -2.77 2.93
CA PRO A 152 -4.82 -3.10 1.68
C PRO A 152 -5.43 -2.39 0.48
N ILE A 153 -4.58 -1.81 -0.38
CA ILE A 153 -4.95 -1.28 -1.69
C ILE A 153 -4.85 -2.43 -2.69
N LEU A 154 -5.96 -2.77 -3.35
CA LEU A 154 -6.03 -3.86 -4.31
C LEU A 154 -5.89 -3.36 -5.75
N PHE A 155 -5.02 -4.00 -6.51
CA PHE A 155 -4.95 -3.91 -7.96
C PHE A 155 -5.67 -5.11 -8.57
N SER A 156 -6.66 -4.83 -9.44
CA SER A 156 -7.50 -5.84 -10.10
C SER A 156 -8.08 -6.90 -9.14
N ASP A 157 -8.39 -6.51 -7.91
CA ASP A 157 -8.96 -7.35 -6.84
C ASP A 157 -8.11 -8.56 -6.38
N GLU A 158 -6.96 -8.80 -7.00
CA GLU A 158 -6.11 -9.98 -6.77
C GLU A 158 -4.80 -9.64 -6.04
N PHE A 159 -4.25 -8.45 -6.28
CA PHE A 159 -2.90 -8.11 -5.82
C PHE A 159 -2.93 -6.93 -4.86
N VAL A 160 -2.29 -7.07 -3.71
CA VAL A 160 -2.00 -5.92 -2.84
C VAL A 160 -0.87 -5.13 -3.49
N VAL A 161 -1.07 -3.83 -3.68
CA VAL A 161 -0.04 -2.90 -4.21
C VAL A 161 0.41 -1.86 -3.18
N GLY A 162 -0.22 -1.84 -2.02
CA GLY A 162 0.06 -0.90 -0.96
C GLY A 162 -1.01 -0.91 0.13
N TYR A 163 -1.00 0.14 0.93
CA TYR A 163 -1.89 0.30 2.08
C TYR A 163 -2.43 1.73 2.16
N GLU A 164 -3.73 1.88 2.37
CA GLU A 164 -4.36 3.12 2.82
C GLU A 164 -4.20 3.20 4.33
N ILE A 165 -3.49 4.21 4.82
CA ILE A 165 -3.20 4.41 6.24
C ILE A 165 -3.93 5.65 6.71
N ARG A 166 -4.75 5.53 7.75
CA ARG A 166 -5.64 6.59 8.21
C ARG A 166 -5.78 6.68 9.72
N LEU A 167 -6.17 7.86 10.18
CA LEU A 167 -6.49 8.15 11.59
C LEU A 167 -8.01 8.21 11.81
N GLY A 168 -8.54 7.19 12.47
CA GLY A 168 -9.94 7.03 12.86
C GLY A 168 -10.56 5.70 12.36
N ASP A 169 -11.46 5.10 13.15
CA ASP A 169 -12.23 3.90 12.80
C ASP A 169 -13.55 4.26 12.08
N THR A 170 -13.89 3.53 11.01
CA THR A 170 -15.18 3.69 10.28
C THR A 170 -16.39 3.54 11.21
N LYS A 171 -16.27 2.80 12.31
CA LYS A 171 -17.35 2.60 13.29
C LYS A 171 -17.60 3.77 14.23
N ILE A 172 -16.60 4.64 14.43
CA ILE A 172 -16.63 5.67 15.49
C ILE A 172 -16.46 7.08 14.92
N SER A 173 -15.66 7.24 13.86
CA SER A 173 -15.17 8.54 13.42
C SER A 173 -15.81 9.07 12.13
N ASN A 174 -16.72 8.34 11.48
CA ASN A 174 -17.34 8.66 10.18
C ASN A 174 -16.32 8.96 9.06
N CYS A 175 -15.07 8.53 9.21
CA CYS A 175 -14.09 8.65 8.13
C CYS A 175 -14.39 7.52 7.13
N ASN A 176 -14.71 7.85 5.88
CA ASN A 176 -14.91 6.85 4.83
C ASN A 176 -13.56 6.29 4.35
N SER A 177 -13.55 5.03 3.93
CA SER A 177 -12.38 4.37 3.32
C SER A 177 -12.84 3.65 2.06
N PRO A 178 -12.50 4.17 0.86
CA PRO A 178 -12.80 3.48 -0.39
C PRO A 178 -12.16 2.08 -0.44
N GLN A 179 -10.94 1.95 0.09
CA GLN A 179 -10.22 0.67 0.10
C GLN A 179 -10.85 -0.35 1.04
N LEU A 180 -11.41 0.08 2.18
CA LEU A 180 -12.07 -0.84 3.11
C LEU A 180 -13.33 -1.42 2.50
N SER A 181 -14.15 -0.58 1.86
CA SER A 181 -15.35 -1.04 1.16
C SER A 181 -15.00 -2.04 0.05
N ARG A 182 -13.94 -1.76 -0.72
CA ARG A 182 -13.48 -2.67 -1.77
C ARG A 182 -12.95 -3.99 -1.22
N TRP A 183 -12.09 -3.95 -0.20
CA TRP A 183 -11.53 -5.13 0.43
C TRP A 183 -12.61 -6.01 1.08
N GLN A 184 -13.61 -5.39 1.73
CA GLN A 184 -14.77 -6.11 2.27
C GLN A 184 -15.60 -6.77 1.17
N ALA A 185 -15.85 -6.08 0.06
CA ALA A 185 -16.61 -6.64 -1.06
C ALA A 185 -15.94 -7.90 -1.64
N VAL A 186 -14.62 -7.88 -1.82
CA VAL A 186 -13.84 -9.03 -2.32
C VAL A 186 -13.91 -10.21 -1.33
N ASN A 187 -13.70 -9.96 -0.04
CA ASN A 187 -13.63 -11.04 0.96
C ASN A 187 -15.00 -11.55 1.42
N GLN A 188 -16.04 -10.72 1.39
CA GLN A 188 -17.41 -11.14 1.72
C GLN A 188 -18.12 -11.76 0.51
N GLY A 189 -17.74 -11.38 -0.72
CA GLY A 189 -18.20 -12.04 -1.95
C GLY A 189 -17.72 -13.49 -2.07
N ALA A 190 -16.57 -13.83 -1.49
CA ALA A 190 -16.03 -15.19 -1.43
C ALA A 190 -16.79 -16.12 -0.44
N GLY A 191 -17.67 -15.58 0.41
CA GLY A 191 -18.44 -16.34 1.40
C GLY A 191 -19.89 -16.67 0.99
N SER A 192 -20.36 -16.19 -0.16
CA SER A 192 -21.73 -16.41 -0.62
C SER A 192 -21.80 -17.61 -1.59
N SER A 193 -21.62 -18.81 -1.03
CA SER A 193 -21.85 -20.08 -1.71
C SER A 193 -23.33 -20.28 -2.02
N ALA A 194 -23.85 -19.58 -3.04
CA ALA A 194 -25.04 -20.04 -3.74
C ALA A 194 -24.66 -21.32 -4.51
N LYS A 195 -25.31 -22.44 -4.15
CA LYS A 195 -25.12 -23.77 -4.75
C LYS A 195 -25.02 -23.69 -6.29
N PRO A 196 -23.97 -24.24 -6.93
CA PRO A 196 -23.95 -24.37 -8.37
C PRO A 196 -24.93 -25.47 -8.78
N SER A 197 -25.97 -25.07 -9.51
CA SER A 197 -26.84 -25.94 -10.30
C SER A 197 -25.99 -26.71 -11.31
N GLN A 198 -26.02 -28.04 -11.22
CA GLN A 198 -25.39 -28.93 -12.18
C GLN A 198 -26.06 -28.76 -13.55
N SER A 199 -25.31 -28.24 -14.52
CA SER A 199 -25.64 -28.29 -15.95
C SER A 199 -24.49 -28.94 -16.71
N LYS A 200 -24.87 -29.74 -17.70
CA LYS A 200 -24.19 -30.92 -18.21
C LYS A 200 -22.89 -30.66 -18.98
N SER A 201 -21.96 -31.57 -18.73
CA SER A 201 -20.72 -31.88 -19.43
C SER A 201 -20.84 -31.91 -20.97
N LYS A 202 -19.91 -31.23 -21.65
CA LYS A 202 -19.45 -31.63 -22.99
C LYS A 202 -17.92 -31.64 -23.03
N LYS A 203 -17.45 -32.78 -23.49
CA LYS A 203 -16.10 -33.35 -23.52
C LYS A 203 -15.27 -32.71 -24.65
N LEU A 204 -14.06 -32.24 -24.36
CA LEU A 204 -12.98 -32.18 -25.35
C LEU A 204 -11.62 -32.41 -24.68
N GLN A 205 -10.87 -33.36 -25.23
CA GLN A 205 -9.64 -33.92 -24.69
C GLN A 205 -8.41 -33.03 -24.99
N SER A 206 -7.60 -32.83 -23.94
CA SER A 206 -6.15 -33.09 -23.86
C SER A 206 -5.18 -32.39 -24.83
N THR A 207 -4.28 -31.56 -24.28
CA THR A 207 -2.82 -31.80 -24.35
C THR A 207 -2.04 -31.03 -23.26
N THR A 208 -1.54 -31.79 -22.29
CA THR A 208 -0.18 -31.75 -21.69
C THR A 208 0.35 -30.46 -21.03
N ARG A 209 0.36 -30.42 -19.68
CA ARG A 209 1.56 -30.67 -18.84
C ARG A 209 1.20 -30.77 -17.36
N GLU A 210 1.71 -31.81 -16.72
CA GLU A 210 1.55 -32.15 -15.30
C GLU A 210 2.31 -31.19 -14.38
N MET A 211 1.68 -30.79 -13.27
CA MET A 211 2.07 -31.26 -11.93
C MET A 211 0.85 -31.23 -10.99
N PRO A 212 0.72 -32.21 -10.07
CA PRO A 212 -0.41 -32.33 -9.16
C PRO A 212 -0.23 -31.50 -7.86
N GLU A 213 -1.32 -30.83 -7.46
CA GLU A 213 -1.95 -30.84 -6.12
C GLU A 213 -1.36 -31.86 -5.12
N THR A 214 -1.16 -31.64 -3.81
CA THR A 214 -1.76 -30.80 -2.75
C THR A 214 -0.80 -30.87 -1.53
N ILE A 215 -0.76 -29.91 -0.61
CA ILE A 215 -1.23 -30.04 0.79
C ILE A 215 -1.00 -28.70 1.53
N ALA A 216 -2.05 -28.26 2.24
CA ALA A 216 -2.05 -27.22 3.27
C ALA A 216 -0.87 -27.36 4.25
N ILE A 217 -0.51 -26.33 5.02
CA ILE A 217 -0.87 -26.28 6.44
C ILE A 217 -0.30 -25.00 7.05
N ILE A 218 -1.15 -24.42 7.88
CA ILE A 218 -0.90 -23.44 8.93
C ILE A 218 0.17 -23.97 9.92
N ASN A 219 1.22 -23.17 10.18
CA ASN A 219 2.27 -23.29 11.20
C ASN A 219 3.47 -24.26 10.98
N ALA A 220 4.66 -23.74 11.35
CA ALA A 220 5.83 -24.43 11.95
C ALA A 220 7.14 -24.63 11.14
N SER A 221 8.23 -24.16 11.77
CA SER A 221 9.66 -24.57 11.76
C SER A 221 10.53 -24.58 10.48
N PRO A 222 11.82 -24.19 10.58
CA PRO A 222 12.76 -24.17 9.45
C PRO A 222 13.53 -25.49 9.31
N GLN A 223 13.72 -25.96 8.08
CA GLN A 223 14.65 -27.06 7.76
C GLN A 223 15.71 -26.63 6.74
N ARG A 224 16.92 -27.17 6.99
CA ARG A 224 18.21 -26.88 6.37
C ARG A 224 18.27 -27.16 4.87
N GLN A 225 18.99 -26.28 4.16
CA GLN A 225 19.60 -26.59 2.87
C GLN A 225 20.72 -27.65 3.06
N ARG A 226 20.75 -28.67 2.18
CA ARG A 226 21.99 -29.40 1.87
C ARG A 226 22.45 -28.97 0.48
N GLN A 227 23.69 -28.49 0.44
CA GLN A 227 24.46 -28.16 -0.74
C GLN A 227 24.71 -29.41 -1.61
N ARG A 228 24.95 -29.18 -2.90
CA ARG A 228 25.65 -30.13 -3.78
C ARG A 228 27.12 -30.23 -3.38
#